data_AF-A0AA37HNH3-F1
#
_entry.id   AF-A0AA37HNH3-F1
#
_cell.length_a   1.000
_cell.length_b   1.000
_cell.length_c   1.000
_cell.angle_alpha   90.00
_cell.angle_beta   90.00
_cell.angle_gamma   90.00
#
_symmetry.space_group_name_H-M   'P 1'
#
loop_
_entity.id
_entity.type
_entity.pdbx_description
1 polymer ?
#
loop_
_entity_poly.entity_id
_entity_poly.type
_entity_poly.pdbx_seq_one_letter_code
_entity_poly.pdbx_strand_id
1 'polypeptide(L)'
;MAWMTRQPIRFDDLPLFVAKNRDLAEAVVGPEPERKRIWLASLPELEACGFPRHTPGHGRYRPAVKVFYARLFGLDAATRAG
;
A
#
# COMPACT_ATOMS: atom_id res chain seq x y z
N MET A 1 9.97 23.76 -20.67
CA MET A 1 10.40 22.61 -19.85
C MET A 1 9.17 21.78 -19.54
N ALA A 2 8.98 20.65 -20.25
CA ALA A 2 7.86 19.76 -20.00
C ALA A 2 8.13 19.03 -18.67
N TRP A 3 7.40 19.40 -17.62
CA TRP A 3 7.33 18.62 -16.39
C TRP A 3 6.66 17.30 -16.76
N MET A 4 7.43 16.24 -16.93
CA MET A 4 6.89 14.90 -17.04
C MET A 4 6.24 14.56 -15.71
N THR A 5 4.92 14.74 -15.62
CA THR A 5 4.12 14.21 -14.53
C THR A 5 4.23 12.69 -14.62
N ARG A 6 5.19 12.10 -13.91
CA ARG A 6 5.32 10.65 -13.80
C ARG A 6 3.97 10.14 -13.30
N GLN A 7 3.32 9.31 -14.11
CA GLN A 7 2.02 8.74 -13.77
C GLN A 7 2.14 8.05 -12.39
N PRO A 8 1.20 8.31 -11.46
CA PRO A 8 1.24 7.69 -10.15
C PRO A 8 1.11 6.17 -10.32
N ILE A 9 1.91 5.41 -9.57
CA ILE A 9 1.80 3.95 -9.55
C ILE A 9 0.42 3.59 -9.01
N ARG A 10 -0.39 2.87 -9.79
CA ARG A 10 -1.68 2.39 -9.31
C ARG A 10 -1.45 1.13 -8.48
N PHE A 11 -2.26 0.96 -7.45
CA PHE A 11 -2.17 -0.22 -6.59
C PHE A 11 -2.34 -1.53 -7.38
N ASP A 12 -3.21 -1.54 -8.41
CA ASP A 12 -3.43 -2.75 -9.23
C ASP A 12 -2.30 -3.06 -10.22
N ASP A 13 -1.40 -2.10 -10.47
CA ASP A 13 -0.21 -2.32 -11.33
C ASP A 13 0.97 -2.92 -10.54
N LEU A 14 0.88 -2.98 -9.21
CA LEU A 14 1.93 -3.58 -8.38
C LEU A 14 1.94 -5.11 -8.52
N PRO A 15 3.14 -5.74 -8.47
CA PRO A 15 3.27 -7.19 -8.43
C PRO A 15 2.55 -7.78 -7.22
N LEU A 16 2.17 -9.07 -7.32
CA LEU A 16 1.47 -9.80 -6.26
C LEU A 16 2.19 -9.71 -4.92
N PHE A 17 3.52 -9.78 -4.95
CA PHE A 17 4.36 -9.47 -3.82
C PHE A 17 5.20 -8.22 -4.11
N VAL A 18 5.02 -7.20 -3.29
CA VAL A 18 5.68 -5.91 -3.45
C VAL A 18 6.99 -5.92 -2.66
N ALA A 19 8.10 -6.07 -3.37
CA ALA A 19 9.44 -6.12 -2.78
C ALA A 19 9.94 -4.77 -2.23
N LYS A 20 9.37 -3.65 -2.72
CA LYS A 20 9.83 -2.30 -2.37
C LYS A 20 8.69 -1.52 -1.71
N ASN A 21 8.85 -1.24 -0.42
CA ASN A 21 7.85 -0.48 0.33
C ASN A 21 7.60 0.92 -0.24
N ARG A 22 8.57 1.52 -0.94
CA ARG A 22 8.41 2.83 -1.59
C ARG A 22 7.38 2.82 -2.72
N ASP A 23 7.30 1.73 -3.48
CA ASP A 23 6.37 1.60 -4.61
C ASP A 23 4.96 1.32 -4.08
N LEU A 24 4.86 0.56 -2.97
CA LEU A 24 3.62 0.41 -2.21
C LEU A 24 3.15 1.73 -1.60
N ALA A 25 4.07 2.50 -1.00
CA ALA A 25 3.76 3.82 -0.43
C ALA A 25 3.20 4.76 -1.51
N GLU A 26 3.83 4.82 -2.68
CA GLU A 26 3.34 5.62 -3.80
C GLU A 26 1.92 5.23 -4.23
N ALA A 27 1.62 3.93 -4.26
CA ALA A 27 0.30 3.44 -4.61
C ALA A 27 -0.78 3.70 -3.54
N VAL A 28 -0.39 3.84 -2.26
CA VAL A 28 -1.33 4.03 -1.15
C VAL A 28 -1.55 5.52 -0.85
N VAL A 29 -0.48 6.32 -0.79
CA VAL A 29 -0.55 7.74 -0.38
C VAL A 29 -0.25 8.74 -1.50
N GLY A 30 0.07 8.26 -2.70
CA GLY A 30 0.38 9.07 -3.87
C GLY A 30 1.88 9.37 -4.07
N PRO A 31 2.24 10.09 -5.14
CA PRO A 31 3.63 10.31 -5.54
C PRO A 31 4.40 11.31 -4.65
N GLU A 32 3.72 12.02 -3.75
CA GLU A 32 4.31 13.05 -2.89
C GLU A 32 5.36 12.47 -1.93
N PRO A 33 6.61 12.96 -1.94
CA PRO A 33 7.71 12.37 -1.19
C PRO A 33 7.51 12.43 0.32
N GLU A 34 6.92 13.50 0.84
CA GLU A 34 6.67 13.67 2.27
C GLU A 34 5.65 12.65 2.78
N ARG A 35 4.53 12.47 2.07
CA ARG A 35 3.54 11.43 2.41
C ARG A 35 4.14 10.04 2.38
N LYS A 36 4.93 9.72 1.36
CA LYS A 36 5.62 8.41 1.28
C LYS A 36 6.55 8.19 2.46
N ARG A 37 7.32 9.19 2.87
CA ARG A 37 8.22 9.11 4.04
C ARG A 37 7.45 8.87 5.33
N ILE A 38 6.38 9.64 5.56
CA ILE A 38 5.53 9.49 6.75
C ILE A 38 4.92 8.08 6.79
N TRP A 39 4.34 7.64 5.67
CA TRP A 39 3.74 6.31 5.58
C TRP A 39 4.76 5.19 5.84
N LEU A 40 5.98 5.31 5.28
CA LEU A 40 7.06 4.36 5.52
C LEU A 40 7.48 4.32 7.00
N ALA A 41 7.51 5.47 7.67
CA ALA A 41 7.84 5.57 9.09
C ALA A 41 6.76 4.94 9.98
N SER A 42 5.48 5.01 9.57
CA SER A 42 4.36 4.39 10.28
C SER A 42 4.24 2.88 10.08
N LEU A 43 5.07 2.26 9.23
CA LEU A 43 4.99 0.82 8.95
C LEU A 43 5.08 -0.09 10.17
N PRO A 44 5.97 0.13 11.15
CA PRO A 44 6.05 -0.72 12.33
C PRO A 44 4.75 -0.73 13.15
N GLU A 45 4.10 0.44 13.28
CA GLU A 45 2.82 0.59 13.97
C GLU A 45 1.69 -0.09 13.19
N LEU A 46 1.65 0.13 11.87
CA LEU A 46 0.70 -0.55 11.00
C LEU A 46 0.85 -2.07 11.09
N GLU A 47 2.07 -2.60 11.07
CA GLU A 47 2.34 -4.03 11.21
C GLU A 47 1.92 -4.57 12.58
N ALA A 48 2.00 -3.77 13.64
CA ALA A 48 1.45 -4.11 14.95
C ALA A 48 -0.09 -4.17 14.95
N CYS A 49 -0.73 -3.34 14.13
CA CYS A 49 -2.18 -3.34 13.89
C CYS A 49 -2.66 -4.42 12.89
N GLY A 50 -1.77 -5.30 12.41
CA GLY A 50 -2.12 -6.39 11.49
C GLY A 50 -1.92 -6.07 10.01
N PHE A 51 -1.19 -4.99 9.68
CA PHE A 51 -0.73 -4.74 8.32
C PHE A 51 0.22 -5.87 7.86
N PRO A 52 0.18 -6.28 6.58
CA PRO A 52 1.04 -7.34 6.08
C PRO A 52 2.53 -7.03 6.24
N ARG A 53 3.23 -7.91 6.96
CA ARG A 53 4.67 -7.80 7.17
C ARG A 53 5.45 -8.02 5.89
N HIS A 54 6.61 -7.38 5.79
CA HIS A 54 7.53 -7.60 4.67
C HIS A 54 8.31 -8.92 4.87
N THR A 55 8.06 -9.91 4.01
CA THR A 55 8.78 -11.18 4.04
C THR A 55 10.11 -11.05 3.30
N PRO A 56 11.26 -11.38 3.93
CA PRO A 56 12.56 -11.41 3.25
C PRO A 56 12.51 -12.28 2.00
N GLY A 57 12.99 -11.78 0.85
CA GLY A 57 13.03 -12.50 -0.41
C GLY A 57 11.74 -12.47 -1.24
N HIS A 58 10.58 -12.25 -0.63
CA HIS A 58 9.29 -12.24 -1.34
C HIS A 58 8.64 -10.86 -1.39
N GLY A 59 8.76 -10.05 -0.33
CA GLY A 59 8.09 -8.76 -0.23
C GLY A 59 6.77 -8.82 0.56
N ARG A 60 5.91 -7.83 0.36
CA ARG A 60 4.58 -7.76 0.99
C ARG A 60 3.48 -8.25 0.06
N TYR A 61 2.60 -9.10 0.57
CA TYR A 61 1.47 -9.61 -0.22
C TYR A 61 0.42 -8.52 -0.46
N ARG A 62 0.32 -8.07 -1.71
CA ARG A 62 -0.53 -6.95 -2.14
C ARG A 62 -2.02 -7.15 -1.81
N PRO A 63 -2.65 -8.32 -2.05
CA PRO A 63 -4.07 -8.51 -1.73
C PRO A 63 -4.37 -8.37 -0.23
N ALA A 64 -3.47 -8.79 0.66
CA ALA A 64 -3.66 -8.58 2.09
C ALA A 64 -3.58 -7.09 2.48
N VAL A 65 -2.77 -6.28 1.77
CA VAL A 65 -2.75 -4.83 1.98
C VAL A 65 -4.09 -4.20 1.58
N LYS A 66 -4.67 -4.66 0.47
CA LYS A 66 -6.01 -4.23 0.02
C LYS A 66 -7.09 -4.58 1.06
N VAL A 67 -7.07 -5.80 1.59
CA VAL A 67 -8.00 -6.25 2.62
C VAL A 67 -7.83 -5.47 3.92
N PHE A 68 -6.58 -5.21 4.34
CA PHE A 68 -6.31 -4.39 5.53
C PHE A 68 -6.96 -3.01 5.41
N TYR A 69 -6.75 -2.30 4.29
CA TYR A 69 -7.37 -0.99 4.10
C TYR A 69 -8.89 -1.06 3.91
N ALA A 70 -9.40 -2.09 3.24
CA ALA A 70 -10.84 -2.32 3.14
C ALA A 70 -11.49 -2.46 4.52
N ARG A 71 -10.85 -3.18 5.45
CA ARG A 71 -11.30 -3.30 6.84
C ARG A 71 -11.16 -1.99 7.60
N LEU A 72 -10.01 -1.31 7.48
CA LEU A 72 -9.72 -0.04 8.17
C LEU A 72 -10.75 1.05 7.80
N PHE A 73 -11.17 1.11 6.54
CA PHE A 73 -12.15 2.07 6.04
C PHE A 73 -13.60 1.55 6.05
N GLY A 74 -13.86 0.37 6.61
CA GLY A 74 -15.21 -0.22 6.67
C GLY A 74 -15.81 -0.62 5.32
N LEU A 75 -15.00 -0.73 4.27
CA LEU A 75 -15.41 -1.13 2.91
C LEU A 75 -15.68 -2.64 2.77
N ASP A 76 -15.29 -3.45 3.77
CA ASP A 76 -15.53 -4.90 3.82
C ASP A 76 -17.02 -5.26 4.05
N ALA A 77 -17.81 -4.35 4.65
CA ALA A 77 -19.21 -4.60 5.00
C ALA A 77 -20.15 -4.75 3.78
N ALA A 78 -19.75 -4.25 2.60
CA ALA A 78 -20.57 -4.35 1.38
C ALA A 78 -20.55 -5.73 0.71
N THR A 79 -19.66 -6.65 1.11
CA THR A 79 -19.56 -8.01 0.53
C THR A 79 -20.29 -9.09 1.34
N ARG A 80 -20.80 -8.80 2.55
CA ARG A 80 -21.50 -9.80 3.40
C ARG A 80 -23.02 -9.76 3.32
N ALA A 81 -23.59 -8.97 2.41
CA ALA A 81 -25.02 -8.95 2.10
C ALA A 81 -25.22 -9.46 0.66
N GLY A 82 -25.27 -10.78 0.49
CA GLY A 82 -25.49 -11.46 -0.79
C GLY A 82 -25.68 -12.95 -0.56
#